data_AF-A0A261CGE7-F1
#
_entry.id   AF-A0A261CGE7-F1
#
_cell.length_a   1.000
_cell.length_b   1.000
_cell.length_c   1.000
_cell.angle_alpha   90.00
_cell.angle_beta   90.00
_cell.angle_gamma   90.00
#
_symmetry.space_group_name_H-M   'P 1'
#
loop_
_entity.id
_entity.type
_entity.pdbx_description
1 polymer ?
#
loop_
_entity_poly.entity_id
_entity_poly.type
_entity_poly.pdbx_seq_one_letter_code
_entity_poly.pdbx_strand_id
1 'polypeptide(L)'
;MLTEQQFREEIKVFVERMRENKLNWQLKENGRYARESHLETMSDGRNVSADVHILYSSTYQVPTLWFNYFENNGTPIPFDTVVRDILKISVSEESDSSIRQRISHYEHPILGVLYYNIHPCNTSNVMKELKTEKGYLISWLSIYGQQINLKMPDFSKWQ
;
A
#
# COMPACT_ATOMS: atom_id res chain seq x y z
N MET A 1 -18.40 -5.03 2.20
CA MET A 1 -17.31 -5.96 1.84
C MET A 1 -17.19 -5.91 0.33
N LEU A 2 -15.95 -5.91 -0.19
CA LEU A 2 -15.67 -5.82 -1.63
C LEU A 2 -15.49 -7.25 -2.16
N THR A 3 -16.22 -7.64 -3.21
CA THR A 3 -16.00 -8.96 -3.85
C THR A 3 -14.72 -8.95 -4.69
N GLU A 4 -14.14 -10.13 -4.97
CA GLU A 4 -12.96 -10.22 -5.84
C GLU A 4 -13.25 -9.69 -7.25
N GLN A 5 -14.45 -9.96 -7.78
CA GLN A 5 -14.86 -9.44 -9.08
C GLN A 5 -14.89 -7.91 -9.10
N GLN A 6 -15.54 -7.29 -8.10
CA GLN A 6 -15.57 -5.83 -7.96
C GLN A 6 -14.15 -5.26 -7.84
N PHE A 7 -13.29 -5.89 -7.04
CA PHE A 7 -11.89 -5.51 -6.93
C PHE A 7 -11.17 -5.56 -8.28
N ARG A 8 -11.34 -6.63 -9.06
CA ARG A 8 -10.69 -6.81 -10.37
C ARG A 8 -11.17 -5.82 -11.42
N GLU A 9 -12.43 -5.40 -11.35
CA GLU A 9 -12.97 -4.36 -12.21
C GLU A 9 -12.43 -2.99 -11.79
N GLU A 10 -12.47 -2.70 -10.49
CA GLU A 10 -12.07 -1.41 -9.96
C GLU A 10 -10.56 -1.16 -10.05
N ILE A 11 -9.71 -2.18 -9.85
CA ILE A 11 -8.25 -2.03 -9.90
C ILE A 11 -7.75 -1.59 -11.29
N LYS A 12 -8.48 -1.96 -12.36
CA LYS A 12 -8.18 -1.49 -13.72
C LYS A 12 -8.42 0.00 -13.84
N VAL A 13 -9.59 0.46 -13.41
CA VAL A 13 -9.96 1.88 -13.41
C VAL A 13 -9.01 2.68 -12.52
N PHE A 14 -8.67 2.13 -11.36
CA PHE A 14 -7.70 2.70 -10.43
C PHE A 14 -6.34 2.95 -11.11
N VAL A 15 -5.77 1.95 -11.79
CA VAL A 15 -4.46 2.08 -12.46
C VAL A 15 -4.50 3.16 -13.55
N GLU A 16 -5.55 3.19 -14.37
CA GLU A 16 -5.70 4.22 -15.41
C GLU A 16 -5.75 5.64 -14.81
N ARG A 17 -6.54 5.84 -13.74
CA ARG A 17 -6.63 7.12 -13.02
C ARG A 17 -5.31 7.54 -12.37
N MET A 18 -4.56 6.58 -11.83
CA MET A 18 -3.23 6.85 -11.27
C MET A 18 -2.27 7.33 -12.35
N ARG A 19 -2.29 6.69 -13.52
CA ARG A 19 -1.47 7.09 -14.67
C ARG A 19 -1.79 8.50 -15.16
N GLU A 20 -3.07 8.88 -15.22
CA GLU A 20 -3.50 10.26 -15.56
C GLU A 20 -2.95 11.30 -14.57
N ASN A 21 -2.72 10.90 -13.32
CA ASN A 21 -2.11 11.70 -12.27
C ASN A 21 -0.57 11.60 -12.22
N LYS A 22 0.05 11.01 -13.25
CA LYS A 22 1.50 10.79 -13.33
C LYS A 22 2.04 9.90 -12.19
N LEU A 23 1.21 9.01 -11.67
CA LEU A 23 1.60 7.97 -10.71
C LEU A 23 1.71 6.63 -11.45
N ASN A 24 2.88 5.98 -11.35
CA ASN A 24 3.23 4.81 -12.15
C ASN A 24 2.73 3.50 -11.53
N TRP A 25 1.43 3.42 -11.28
CA TRP A 25 0.78 2.15 -10.94
C TRP A 25 0.61 1.29 -12.19
N GLN A 26 0.82 -0.01 -12.06
CA GLN A 26 0.76 -0.97 -13.17
C GLN A 26 0.00 -2.22 -12.75
N LEU A 27 -0.87 -2.74 -13.62
CA LEU A 27 -1.48 -4.05 -13.43
C LEU A 27 -0.43 -5.15 -13.65
N LYS A 28 -0.48 -6.18 -12.80
CA LYS A 28 0.36 -7.37 -12.88
C LYS A 28 -0.48 -8.64 -12.82
N GLU A 29 0.08 -9.74 -13.31
CA GLU A 29 -0.53 -11.08 -13.26
C GLU A 29 -1.99 -11.08 -13.76
N ASN A 30 -2.21 -10.54 -14.97
CA ASN A 30 -3.55 -10.42 -15.58
C ASN A 30 -4.58 -9.67 -14.70
N GLY A 31 -4.12 -8.63 -14.00
CA GLY A 31 -4.97 -7.79 -13.14
C GLY A 31 -5.30 -8.43 -11.79
N ARG A 32 -4.49 -9.38 -11.32
CA ARG A 32 -4.62 -9.93 -9.95
C ARG A 32 -4.16 -8.94 -8.88
N TYR A 33 -3.22 -8.06 -9.23
CA TYR A 33 -2.75 -7.01 -8.32
C TYR A 33 -2.23 -5.81 -9.10
N ALA A 34 -2.08 -4.69 -8.42
CA ALA A 34 -1.42 -3.50 -8.94
C ALA A 34 -0.09 -3.30 -8.21
N ARG A 35 0.92 -2.82 -8.93
CA ARG A 35 2.27 -2.55 -8.43
C ARG A 35 2.67 -1.12 -8.76
N GLU A 36 3.33 -0.46 -7.84
CA GLU A 36 4.11 0.74 -8.12
C GLU A 36 5.50 0.63 -7.48
N SER A 37 6.45 1.37 -8.03
CA SER A 37 7.78 1.49 -7.45
C SER A 37 8.25 2.94 -7.58
N HIS A 38 8.94 3.44 -6.56
CA HIS A 38 9.49 4.79 -6.50
C HIS A 38 10.77 4.83 -5.68
N LEU A 39 11.45 5.97 -5.68
CA LEU A 39 12.59 6.23 -4.79
C LEU A 39 12.10 6.92 -3.52
N GLU A 40 12.59 6.45 -2.39
CA GLU A 40 12.45 7.09 -1.08
C GLU A 40 13.82 7.51 -0.55
N THR A 41 13.85 8.62 0.18
CA THR A 41 15.09 9.16 0.76
C THR A 41 15.14 8.83 2.24
N MET A 42 16.18 8.10 2.65
CA MET A 42 16.46 7.75 4.04
C MET A 42 16.91 8.98 4.86
N SER A 43 16.91 8.84 6.18
CA SER A 43 17.35 9.88 7.12
C SER A 43 18.81 10.31 6.91
N ASP A 44 19.67 9.44 6.39
CA ASP A 44 21.07 9.70 6.06
C ASP A 44 21.29 10.29 4.64
N GLY A 45 20.20 10.55 3.89
CA GLY A 45 20.23 11.12 2.54
C GLY A 45 20.43 10.10 1.42
N ARG A 46 20.59 8.80 1.72
CA ARG A 46 20.62 7.76 0.67
C ARG A 46 19.24 7.55 0.07
N ASN A 47 19.20 7.22 -1.22
CA ASN A 47 17.96 6.81 -1.89
C ASN A 47 17.85 5.29 -1.91
N VAL A 48 16.65 4.79 -1.59
CA VAL A 48 16.27 3.38 -1.66
C VAL A 48 15.07 3.22 -2.59
N SER A 49 14.90 2.02 -3.13
CA SER A 49 13.75 1.68 -3.98
C SER A 49 12.62 1.14 -3.13
N ALA A 50 11.46 1.78 -3.17
CA ALA A 50 10.21 1.28 -2.63
C ALA A 50 9.51 0.41 -3.69
N ASP A 51 8.95 -0.72 -3.26
CA ASP A 51 8.17 -1.61 -4.10
C ASP A 51 6.86 -1.96 -3.40
N VAL A 52 5.73 -1.55 -3.99
CA VAL A 52 4.44 -1.56 -3.30
C VAL A 52 3.36 -2.19 -4.16
N HIS A 53 2.60 -3.10 -3.57
CA HIS A 53 1.53 -3.86 -4.21
C HIS A 53 0.17 -3.69 -3.51
N ILE A 54 -0.90 -3.67 -4.30
CA ILE A 54 -2.29 -3.75 -3.84
C ILE A 54 -2.87 -5.10 -4.29
N LEU A 55 -3.17 -5.96 -3.33
CA LEU A 55 -3.76 -7.29 -3.54
C LEU A 55 -5.15 -7.37 -2.93
N TYR A 56 -5.95 -8.35 -3.37
CA TYR A 56 -7.21 -8.69 -2.73
C TYR A 56 -7.03 -9.80 -1.69
N SER A 57 -7.59 -9.62 -0.49
CA SER A 57 -7.74 -10.71 0.48
C SER A 57 -9.13 -11.32 0.34
N SER A 58 -9.20 -12.59 -0.06
CA SER A 58 -10.47 -13.34 -0.10
C SER A 58 -11.03 -13.62 1.30
N THR A 59 -10.16 -13.82 2.29
CA THR A 59 -10.55 -14.04 3.69
C THR A 59 -11.24 -12.83 4.30
N TYR A 60 -10.69 -11.63 4.10
CA TYR A 60 -11.23 -10.40 4.68
C TYR A 60 -12.15 -9.63 3.73
N GLN A 61 -12.21 -10.03 2.46
CA GLN A 61 -12.99 -9.39 1.38
C GLN A 61 -12.70 -7.88 1.24
N VAL A 62 -11.41 -7.55 1.25
CA VAL A 62 -10.87 -6.18 1.17
C VAL A 62 -9.52 -6.15 0.45
N PRO A 63 -9.12 -4.99 -0.09
CA PRO A 63 -7.74 -4.76 -0.53
C PRO A 63 -6.75 -4.83 0.63
N THR A 64 -5.51 -5.20 0.30
CA THR A 64 -4.37 -5.33 1.20
C THR A 64 -3.15 -4.65 0.59
N LEU A 65 -2.36 -4.01 1.43
CA LEU A 65 -1.14 -3.30 1.02
C LEU A 65 0.07 -4.13 1.38
N TRP A 66 0.93 -4.37 0.41
CA TRP A 66 2.16 -5.13 0.55
C TRP A 66 3.32 -4.27 0.09
N PHE A 67 4.43 -4.26 0.81
CA PHE A 67 5.55 -3.39 0.45
C PHE A 67 6.90 -3.94 0.91
N ASN A 68 7.94 -3.53 0.20
CA ASN A 68 9.33 -3.71 0.58
C ASN A 68 10.14 -2.47 0.18
N TYR A 69 11.31 -2.32 0.80
CA TYR A 69 12.29 -1.32 0.43
C TYR A 69 13.62 -2.01 0.18
N PHE A 70 14.37 -1.54 -0.81
CA PHE A 70 15.62 -2.14 -1.23
C PHE A 70 16.73 -1.11 -1.40
N GLU A 71 17.94 -1.47 -0.98
CA GLU A 71 19.17 -0.77 -1.37
C GLU A 71 19.37 -0.84 -2.89
N ASN A 72 20.24 0.02 -3.43
CA ASN A 72 20.55 0.05 -4.87
C ASN A 72 21.12 -1.28 -5.41
N ASN A 73 21.67 -2.13 -4.54
CA ASN A 73 22.17 -3.46 -4.89
C ASN A 73 21.10 -4.57 -4.78
N GLY A 74 19.84 -4.21 -4.49
CA GLY A 74 18.72 -5.14 -4.33
C GLY A 74 18.58 -5.77 -2.95
N THR A 75 19.41 -5.40 -1.97
CA THR A 75 19.30 -5.92 -0.60
C THR A 75 18.05 -5.34 0.08
N PRO A 76 17.18 -6.16 0.70
CA PRO A 76 16.01 -5.65 1.42
C PRO A 76 16.42 -4.87 2.67
N ILE A 77 15.75 -3.75 2.92
CA ILE A 77 15.95 -2.93 4.11
C ILE A 77 15.27 -3.61 5.32
N PRO A 78 15.96 -3.77 6.46
CA PRO A 78 15.36 -4.32 7.68
C PRO A 78 14.18 -3.48 8.17
N PHE A 79 13.16 -4.14 8.73
CA PHE A 79 11.91 -3.49 9.14
C PHE A 79 12.13 -2.31 10.09
N ASP A 80 12.96 -2.47 11.13
CA ASP A 80 13.19 -1.39 12.09
C ASP A 80 13.84 -0.15 11.44
N THR A 81 14.67 -0.35 10.43
CA THR A 81 15.25 0.74 9.63
C THR A 81 14.18 1.42 8.78
N VAL A 82 13.27 0.65 8.14
CA VAL A 82 12.13 1.20 7.40
C VAL A 82 11.25 2.05 8.32
N VAL A 83 10.88 1.54 9.49
CA VAL A 83 10.03 2.24 10.47
C VAL A 83 10.67 3.55 10.92
N ARG A 84 11.96 3.53 11.26
CA ARG A 84 12.69 4.70 11.75
C ARG A 84 12.94 5.74 10.66
N ASP A 85 13.50 5.32 9.53
CA ASP A 85 14.07 6.26 8.54
C ASP A 85 13.08 6.68 7.46
N ILE A 86 12.15 5.79 7.10
CA ILE A 86 11.19 6.02 6.01
C ILE A 86 9.85 6.42 6.59
N LEU A 87 9.26 5.58 7.45
CA LEU A 87 7.95 5.85 8.04
C LEU A 87 8.01 6.91 9.15
N LYS A 88 9.20 7.15 9.72
CA LYS A 88 9.46 8.14 10.78
C LYS A 88 8.55 7.97 11.99
N ILE A 89 8.21 6.73 12.32
CA ILE A 89 7.41 6.41 13.51
C ILE A 89 8.37 6.33 14.69
N SER A 90 8.17 7.17 15.71
CA SER A 90 9.05 7.17 16.86
C SER A 90 8.78 5.95 17.77
N VAL A 91 9.86 5.37 18.31
CA VAL A 91 9.79 4.23 19.24
C VAL A 91 9.12 4.62 20.57
N SER A 92 9.13 5.91 20.92
CA SER A 92 8.47 6.46 22.11
C SER A 92 6.97 6.71 21.95
N GLU A 93 6.44 6.69 20.71
CA GLU A 93 5.02 6.86 20.39
C GLU A 93 4.32 5.52 20.10
N GLU A 94 4.89 4.41 20.58
CA GLU A 94 4.26 3.10 20.50
C GLU A 94 3.04 2.99 21.42
N SER A 95 1.93 3.56 20.96
CA SER A 95 0.60 3.21 21.43
C SER A 95 0.11 1.93 20.74
N ASP A 96 -0.90 1.29 21.34
CA ASP A 96 -1.67 0.20 20.71
C ASP A 96 -2.30 0.57 19.36
N SER A 97 -2.36 1.87 19.05
CA SER A 97 -2.85 2.39 17.77
C SER A 97 -1.76 2.61 16.72
N SER A 98 -0.48 2.37 17.04
CA SER A 98 0.62 2.53 16.10
C SER A 98 0.46 1.59 14.89
N ILE A 99 0.66 2.13 13.69
CA ILE A 99 0.66 1.33 12.45
C ILE A 99 1.70 0.21 12.50
N ARG A 100 2.81 0.38 13.24
CA ARG A 100 3.85 -0.65 13.41
C ARG A 100 3.25 -1.96 13.91
N GLN A 101 2.31 -1.91 14.86
CA GLN A 101 1.66 -3.10 15.41
C GLN A 101 0.77 -3.83 14.40
N ARG A 102 0.35 -3.15 13.33
CA ARG A 102 -0.45 -3.72 12.25
C ARG A 102 0.39 -4.21 11.08
N ILE A 103 1.69 -3.95 11.05
CA ILE A 103 2.58 -4.41 9.99
C ILE A 103 3.17 -5.75 10.40
N SER A 104 3.18 -6.70 9.49
CA SER A 104 3.76 -8.03 9.69
C SER A 104 4.47 -8.49 8.43
N HIS A 105 5.43 -9.39 8.58
CA HIS A 105 6.20 -9.94 7.47
C HIS A 105 5.60 -11.29 7.05
N TYR A 106 5.10 -11.38 5.82
CA TYR A 106 4.46 -12.59 5.30
C TYR A 106 4.97 -12.90 3.89
N GLU A 107 4.78 -14.15 3.48
CA GLU A 107 5.00 -14.56 2.10
C GLU A 107 3.95 -13.91 1.18
N HIS A 108 4.41 -13.23 0.13
CA HIS A 108 3.56 -12.58 -0.84
C HIS A 108 2.71 -13.63 -1.59
N PRO A 109 1.36 -13.58 -1.53
CA PRO A 109 0.48 -14.67 -1.99
C PRO A 109 0.61 -15.07 -3.45
N ILE A 110 1.23 -14.22 -4.27
CA ILE A 110 1.41 -14.43 -5.70
C ILE A 110 2.88 -14.66 -6.06
N LEU A 111 3.83 -14.09 -5.30
CA LEU A 111 5.25 -14.08 -5.67
C LEU A 111 6.08 -15.10 -4.89
N GLY A 112 5.57 -15.62 -3.76
CA GLY A 112 6.26 -16.61 -2.94
C GLY A 112 7.51 -16.08 -2.20
N VAL A 113 7.63 -14.75 -2.07
CA VAL A 113 8.76 -14.09 -1.40
C VAL A 113 8.25 -13.18 -0.29
N LEU A 114 9.07 -12.89 0.70
CA LEU A 114 8.65 -12.13 1.88
C LEU A 114 8.41 -10.65 1.56
N TYR A 115 7.29 -10.12 2.02
CA TYR A 115 6.88 -8.72 1.95
C TYR A 115 6.27 -8.29 3.27
N TYR A 116 6.43 -7.01 3.63
CA TYR A 116 5.65 -6.43 4.72
C TYR A 116 4.21 -6.25 4.26
N ASN A 117 3.26 -6.50 5.16
CA ASN A 117 1.84 -6.35 4.92
C ASN A 117 1.18 -5.60 6.07
N ILE A 118 0.30 -4.65 5.74
CA ILE A 118 -0.60 -4.05 6.74
C ILE A 118 -1.79 -4.98 6.93
N HIS A 119 -1.95 -5.51 8.14
CA HIS A 119 -2.99 -6.47 8.48
C HIS A 119 -4.39 -5.86 8.27
N PRO A 120 -5.29 -6.53 7.52
CA PRO A 120 -6.53 -5.93 7.06
C PRO A 120 -7.74 -6.13 8.00
N CYS A 121 -7.56 -6.66 9.22
CA CYS A 121 -8.68 -7.06 10.09
C CYS A 121 -9.72 -5.96 10.34
N ASN A 122 -9.28 -4.71 10.49
CA ASN A 122 -10.19 -3.59 10.72
C ASN A 122 -10.60 -2.85 9.44
N THR A 123 -10.07 -3.23 8.28
CA THR A 123 -10.31 -2.54 7.00
C THR A 123 -11.77 -2.52 6.63
N SER A 124 -12.51 -3.63 6.82
CA SER A 124 -13.93 -3.61 6.49
C SER A 124 -14.74 -2.65 7.36
N ASN A 125 -14.37 -2.41 8.61
CA ASN A 125 -15.09 -1.49 9.49
C ASN A 125 -14.80 -0.05 9.08
N VAL A 126 -13.52 0.29 8.92
CA VAL A 126 -13.07 1.60 8.43
C VAL A 126 -13.76 1.96 7.11
N MET A 127 -13.78 1.03 6.15
CA MET A 127 -14.37 1.30 4.84
C MET A 127 -15.90 1.41 4.86
N LYS A 128 -16.60 0.84 5.85
CA LYS A 128 -18.06 1.00 6.01
C LYS A 128 -18.43 2.41 6.49
N GLU A 129 -17.56 3.04 7.26
CA GLU A 129 -17.78 4.39 7.81
C GLU A 129 -17.50 5.49 6.78
N LEU A 130 -16.76 5.16 5.72
CA LEU A 130 -16.40 6.11 4.66
C LEU A 130 -17.43 6.15 3.55
N LYS A 131 -17.70 7.36 3.05
CA LYS A 131 -18.36 7.53 1.76
C LYS A 131 -17.36 7.24 0.64
N THR A 132 -17.56 6.14 -0.07
CA THR A 132 -16.70 5.71 -1.19
C THR A 132 -17.11 6.37 -2.52
N GLU A 133 -17.51 7.64 -2.50
CA GLU A 133 -17.99 8.38 -3.68
C GLU A 133 -16.93 8.44 -4.80
N LYS A 134 -15.64 8.40 -4.43
CA LYS A 134 -14.50 8.43 -5.37
C LYS A 134 -14.06 7.04 -5.86
N GLY A 135 -14.73 5.99 -5.41
CA GLY A 135 -14.32 4.58 -5.56
C GLY A 135 -13.73 4.02 -4.27
N TYR A 136 -13.99 2.74 -4.02
CA TYR A 136 -13.54 2.01 -2.85
C TYR A 136 -12.00 1.97 -2.75
N LEU A 137 -11.30 1.63 -3.83
CA LEU A 137 -9.83 1.50 -3.83
C LEU A 137 -9.12 2.82 -3.61
N ILE A 138 -9.67 3.91 -4.14
CA ILE A 138 -9.13 5.26 -3.92
C ILE A 138 -9.32 5.68 -2.47
N SER A 139 -10.55 5.56 -1.95
CA SER A 139 -10.83 5.86 -0.55
C SER A 139 -9.98 5.00 0.39
N TRP A 140 -9.81 3.72 0.07
CA TRP A 140 -8.94 2.82 0.81
C TRP A 140 -7.47 3.27 0.77
N LEU A 141 -6.90 3.52 -0.42
CA LEU A 141 -5.51 3.94 -0.54
C LEU A 141 -5.26 5.28 0.17
N SER A 142 -6.24 6.18 0.21
CA SER A 142 -6.11 7.44 0.93
C SER A 142 -5.84 7.26 2.43
N ILE A 143 -6.25 6.13 3.02
CA ILE A 143 -6.00 5.83 4.43
C ILE A 143 -4.73 4.99 4.59
N TYR A 144 -4.61 3.90 3.82
CA TYR A 144 -3.55 2.91 3.98
C TYR A 144 -2.26 3.27 3.26
N GLY A 145 -2.33 4.09 2.21
CA GLY A 145 -1.15 4.54 1.46
C GLY A 145 -0.40 5.66 2.16
N GLN A 146 -1.10 6.64 2.75
CA GLN A 146 -0.46 7.70 3.54
C GLN A 146 0.36 7.14 4.71
N GLN A 147 -0.13 6.04 5.26
CA GLN A 147 0.49 5.25 6.32
C GLN A 147 1.90 4.73 5.97
N ILE A 148 2.23 4.62 4.68
CA ILE A 148 3.56 4.27 4.19
C ILE A 148 4.13 5.33 3.22
N ASN A 149 3.71 6.59 3.40
CA ASN A 149 4.15 7.76 2.62
C ASN A 149 3.91 7.69 1.10
N LEU A 150 2.93 6.90 0.64
CA LEU A 150 2.59 6.87 -0.77
C LEU A 150 2.07 8.23 -1.27
N LYS A 151 2.52 8.58 -2.47
CA LYS A 151 1.98 9.73 -3.21
C LYS A 151 0.53 9.46 -3.61
N MET A 152 -0.35 10.38 -3.24
CA MET A 152 -1.76 10.33 -3.61
C MET A 152 -2.02 11.19 -4.85
N PRO A 153 -2.97 10.79 -5.72
CA PRO A 153 -3.37 11.60 -6.87
C PRO A 153 -4.08 12.87 -6.39
N ASP A 154 -4.09 13.90 -7.26
CA ASP A 154 -4.78 15.14 -6.97
C ASP A 154 -6.29 14.96 -7.20
N PHE A 155 -7.03 14.84 -6.08
CA PHE A 155 -8.46 14.56 -6.11
C PHE A 155 -9.31 15.73 -6.61
N SER A 156 -8.76 16.94 -6.75
CA SER A 156 -9.50 18.08 -7.31
C SER A 156 -9.84 17.88 -8.79
N LYS A 157 -9.11 16.99 -9.49
CA LYS A 157 -9.29 16.69 -10.91
C LYS A 157 -10.41 15.69 -11.20
N TRP A 158 -11.07 15.16 -10.17
CA TRP A 158 -12.06 14.09 -10.28
C TRP A 158 -13.48 14.55 -9.90
N GLN A 159 -13.72 15.86 -9.95
CA GLN A 159 -15.04 16.48 -9.78
C GLN A 159 -15.81 16.55 -11.10
#